data_AF-Q46B20-F1
#
_entry.id   AF-Q46B20-F1
#
_cell.length_a   1.000
_cell.length_b   1.000
_cell.length_c   1.000
_cell.angle_alpha   90.00
_cell.angle_beta   90.00
_cell.angle_gamma   90.00
#
_symmetry.space_group_name_H-M   'P 1'
#
loop_
_entity.id
_entity.type
_entity.pdbx_description
1 polymer ?
#
loop_
_entity_poly.entity_id
_entity_poly.type
_entity_poly.pdbx_seq_one_letter_code
_entity_poly.pdbx_strand_id
1 'polypeptide(L)'
;MNKNYSLLIESLFKRLKTIGVKTGTAYLDKEFFNTDVISKLDELKVNFIIAAKSTQVINRELKNHQKEYGNTSTIFEYQFQKGGPSFNVVAIYNDKKKKYLLFATNKKAESIEKFEKMIPEEYRKRWNIETGYRVKNEFKIRSCTKSPVARVLFFIIQCIMYNVLNMLKAVLEIIAYELKSLINEEINKVVRYGIKSLNFIPVSVLLDCLRWANEV
;
A
#
# COMPACT_ATOMS: atom_id res chain seq x y z
N MET A 1 -14.71 -12.71 -12.68
CA MET A 1 -14.72 -11.24 -12.58
C MET A 1 -13.44 -10.70 -13.22
N ASN A 2 -13.56 -9.89 -14.26
CA ASN A 2 -12.39 -9.23 -14.85
C ASN A 2 -11.93 -8.12 -13.89
N LYS A 3 -10.66 -8.15 -13.45
CA LYS A 3 -10.14 -7.14 -12.53
C LYS A 3 -10.02 -5.81 -13.27
N ASN A 4 -10.89 -4.85 -12.98
CA ASN A 4 -10.83 -3.52 -13.60
C ASN A 4 -9.89 -2.61 -12.79
N TYR A 5 -8.60 -2.65 -13.11
CA TYR A 5 -7.59 -1.85 -12.44
C TYR A 5 -7.75 -0.34 -12.67
N SER A 6 -8.32 0.07 -13.81
CA SER A 6 -8.56 1.48 -14.10
C SER A 6 -9.58 2.09 -13.14
N LEU A 7 -10.70 1.40 -12.91
CA LEU A 7 -11.71 1.83 -11.93
C LEU A 7 -11.16 1.90 -10.50
N LEU A 8 -10.27 0.97 -10.12
CA LEU A 8 -9.61 1.00 -8.82
C LEU A 8 -8.74 2.25 -8.65
N ILE A 9 -7.87 2.53 -9.64
CA ILE A 9 -6.99 3.70 -9.63
C ILE A 9 -7.84 4.98 -9.61
N GLU A 10 -8.83 5.07 -10.49
CA GLU A 10 -9.72 6.24 -10.56
C GLU A 10 -10.41 6.51 -9.22
N SER A 11 -11.03 5.49 -8.62
CA SER A 11 -11.74 5.62 -7.36
C SER A 11 -10.80 6.03 -6.22
N LEU A 12 -9.60 5.46 -6.18
CA LEU A 12 -8.60 5.76 -5.15
C LEU A 12 -8.14 7.22 -5.23
N PHE A 13 -7.69 7.67 -6.41
CA PHE A 13 -7.14 9.01 -6.57
C PHE A 13 -8.22 10.10 -6.48
N LYS A 14 -9.45 9.83 -6.98
CA LYS A 14 -10.59 10.75 -6.75
C LYS A 14 -10.89 10.91 -5.26
N ARG A 15 -10.86 9.83 -4.49
CA ARG A 15 -11.07 9.89 -3.04
C ARG A 15 -9.96 10.68 -2.34
N LEU A 16 -8.70 10.45 -2.69
CA LEU A 16 -7.58 11.22 -2.14
C LEU A 16 -7.71 12.72 -2.42
N LYS A 17 -8.09 13.09 -3.64
CA LYS A 17 -8.37 14.48 -4.02
C LYS A 17 -9.52 15.08 -3.21
N THR A 18 -10.59 14.32 -3.00
CA THR A 18 -11.77 14.76 -2.22
C THR A 18 -11.42 15.04 -0.75
N ILE A 19 -10.49 14.28 -0.19
CA ILE A 19 -10.02 14.44 1.20
C ILE A 19 -8.91 15.53 1.29
N GLY A 20 -8.54 16.17 0.18
CA GLY A 20 -7.52 17.22 0.14
C GLY A 20 -6.07 16.72 0.21
N VAL A 21 -5.84 15.41 -0.01
CA VAL A 21 -4.50 14.82 0.01
C VAL A 21 -3.81 15.02 -1.33
N LYS A 22 -2.69 15.74 -1.34
CA LYS A 22 -1.84 15.89 -2.53
C LYS A 22 -1.05 14.61 -2.78
N THR A 23 -1.12 14.09 -4.00
CA THR A 23 -0.44 12.85 -4.40
C THR A 23 0.88 13.15 -5.09
N GLY A 24 1.99 12.63 -4.55
CA GLY A 24 3.34 12.85 -5.09
C GLY A 24 3.70 11.91 -6.25
N THR A 25 3.98 10.64 -5.94
CA THR A 25 4.32 9.60 -6.94
C THR A 25 3.67 8.27 -6.54
N ALA A 26 3.06 7.59 -7.49
CA ALA A 26 2.48 6.26 -7.33
C ALA A 26 3.55 5.17 -7.61
N TYR A 27 3.77 4.28 -6.65
CA TYR A 27 4.66 3.12 -6.81
C TYR A 27 3.81 1.86 -6.98
N LEU A 28 3.84 1.25 -8.17
CA LEU A 28 2.93 0.15 -8.50
C LEU A 28 3.69 -1.11 -8.95
N ASP A 29 3.13 -2.27 -8.62
CA ASP A 29 3.68 -3.54 -9.04
C ASP A 29 3.52 -3.82 -10.53
N LYS A 30 4.26 -4.83 -10.99
CA LYS A 30 4.27 -5.30 -12.38
C LYS A 30 2.89 -5.67 -12.92
N GLU A 31 1.94 -6.03 -12.07
CA GLU A 31 0.55 -6.33 -12.48
C GLU A 31 -0.16 -5.10 -13.05
N PHE A 32 0.20 -3.90 -12.60
CA PHE A 32 -0.35 -2.62 -13.04
C PHE A 32 0.28 -2.06 -14.33
N PHE A 33 1.27 -2.75 -14.90
CA PHE A 33 1.85 -2.39 -16.19
C PHE A 33 0.93 -2.79 -17.35
N ASN A 34 -0.06 -1.94 -17.62
CA ASN A 34 -1.02 -2.07 -18.71
C ASN A 34 -1.52 -0.67 -19.16
N THR A 35 -2.09 -0.62 -20.37
CA THR A 35 -2.57 0.63 -20.99
C THR A 35 -3.63 1.33 -20.15
N ASP A 36 -4.59 0.60 -19.58
CA ASP A 36 -5.72 1.20 -18.87
C ASP A 36 -5.30 1.94 -17.60
N VAL A 37 -4.35 1.38 -16.85
CA VAL A 37 -3.80 2.00 -15.62
C VAL A 37 -2.94 3.20 -15.96
N ILE A 38 -2.03 3.06 -16.93
CA ILE A 38 -1.11 4.14 -17.30
C ILE A 38 -1.88 5.33 -17.90
N SER A 39 -2.88 5.06 -18.75
CA SER A 39 -3.75 6.11 -19.30
C SER A 39 -4.51 6.84 -18.19
N LYS A 40 -5.04 6.11 -17.20
CA LYS A 40 -5.75 6.73 -16.06
C LYS A 40 -4.82 7.58 -15.18
N LEU A 41 -3.59 7.13 -14.94
CA LEU A 41 -2.61 7.91 -14.17
C LEU A 41 -2.20 9.19 -14.89
N ASP A 42 -2.09 9.12 -16.23
CA ASP A 42 -1.80 10.27 -17.07
C ASP A 42 -2.95 11.30 -17.09
N GLU A 43 -4.20 10.83 -17.27
CA GLU A 43 -5.42 11.66 -17.14
C GLU A 43 -5.47 12.41 -15.79
N LEU A 44 -5.09 11.72 -14.72
CA LEU A 44 -5.07 12.27 -13.35
C LEU A 44 -3.81 13.11 -13.07
N LYS A 45 -2.87 13.20 -14.01
CA LYS A 45 -1.57 13.90 -13.88
C LYS A 45 -0.77 13.44 -12.66
N VAL A 46 -0.78 12.14 -12.38
CA VAL A 46 -0.06 11.53 -11.26
C VAL A 46 1.27 10.98 -11.76
N ASN A 47 2.37 11.37 -11.10
CA ASN A 47 3.67 10.76 -11.38
C ASN A 47 3.65 9.28 -10.97
N PHE A 48 4.26 8.40 -11.75
CA PHE A 48 4.31 6.97 -11.42
C PHE A 48 5.68 6.35 -11.65
N ILE A 49 5.94 5.27 -10.91
CA ILE A 49 7.00 4.30 -11.17
C ILE A 49 6.39 2.91 -11.05
N ILE A 50 6.39 2.15 -12.14
CA ILE A 50 5.81 0.81 -12.23
C ILE A 50 6.91 -0.16 -12.65
N ALA A 51 6.99 -1.35 -12.05
CA ALA A 51 7.85 -2.40 -12.61
C ALA A 51 7.32 -2.81 -14.00
N ALA A 52 8.14 -2.68 -15.04
CA ALA A 52 7.68 -2.94 -16.40
C ALA A 52 7.71 -4.43 -16.74
N LYS A 53 6.82 -4.86 -17.65
CA LYS A 53 6.89 -6.19 -18.25
C LYS A 53 7.79 -6.13 -19.48
N SER A 54 8.63 -7.16 -19.63
CA SER A 54 9.36 -7.39 -20.85
C SER A 54 8.37 -7.70 -21.97
N THR A 55 8.39 -6.90 -23.04
CA THR A 55 7.61 -7.10 -24.27
C THR A 55 8.57 -7.32 -25.43
N GLN A 56 8.07 -7.84 -26.56
CA GLN A 56 8.91 -8.03 -27.76
C GLN A 56 9.57 -6.72 -28.21
N VAL A 57 8.83 -5.61 -28.16
CA VAL A 57 9.33 -4.27 -28.52
C VAL A 57 10.42 -3.83 -27.53
N ILE A 58 10.17 -3.88 -26.23
CA ILE A 58 11.16 -3.52 -25.20
C ILE A 58 12.43 -4.39 -25.35
N ASN A 59 12.27 -5.69 -25.57
CA ASN A 59 13.41 -6.59 -25.75
C ASN A 59 14.21 -6.30 -27.03
N ARG A 60 13.54 -5.83 -28.09
CA ARG A 60 14.21 -5.42 -29.32
C ARG A 60 15.06 -4.19 -29.08
N GLU A 61 14.52 -3.17 -28.42
CA GLU A 61 15.26 -1.96 -28.03
C GLU A 61 16.46 -2.29 -27.14
N LEU A 62 16.26 -3.15 -26.13
CA LEU A 62 17.36 -3.57 -25.25
C LEU A 62 18.45 -4.35 -26.00
N LYS A 63 18.08 -5.22 -26.95
CA LYS A 63 19.06 -5.96 -27.78
C LYS A 63 19.83 -5.04 -28.71
N ASN A 64 19.17 -4.03 -29.27
CA ASN A 64 19.82 -3.03 -30.12
C ASN A 64 20.83 -2.22 -29.29
N HIS A 65 20.39 -1.72 -28.13
CA HIS A 65 21.24 -1.01 -27.17
C HIS A 65 22.45 -1.86 -26.75
N GLN A 66 22.25 -3.13 -26.44
CA GLN A 66 23.33 -4.05 -26.07
C GLN A 66 24.39 -4.23 -27.15
N LYS A 67 23.99 -4.22 -28.43
CA LYS A 67 24.94 -4.34 -29.55
C LYS A 67 25.79 -3.09 -29.72
N GLU A 68 25.23 -1.93 -29.44
CA GLU A 68 25.85 -0.63 -29.70
C GLU A 68 26.67 -0.12 -28.51
N TYR A 69 26.14 -0.26 -27.29
CA TYR A 69 26.71 0.31 -26.06
C TYR A 69 27.07 -0.75 -25.01
N GLY A 70 26.96 -2.03 -25.36
CA GLY A 70 27.22 -3.13 -24.43
C GLY A 70 26.18 -3.23 -23.32
N ASN A 71 26.57 -3.87 -22.21
CA ASN A 71 25.70 -4.13 -21.07
C ASN A 71 25.56 -2.91 -20.14
N THR A 72 25.04 -1.81 -20.68
CA THR A 72 24.84 -0.55 -19.95
C THR A 72 23.35 -0.27 -19.75
N SER A 73 23.04 0.57 -18.75
CA SER A 73 21.70 1.06 -18.47
C SER A 73 21.23 2.05 -19.54
N THR A 74 19.93 2.10 -19.82
CA THR A 74 19.36 2.93 -20.89
C THR A 74 17.95 3.43 -20.53
N ILE A 75 17.55 4.51 -21.20
CA ILE A 75 16.21 5.11 -21.08
C ILE A 75 15.70 5.36 -22.49
N PHE A 76 14.48 4.93 -22.77
CA PHE A 76 13.82 5.21 -24.04
C PHE A 76 12.33 5.44 -23.84
N GLU A 77 11.75 6.24 -24.73
CA GLU A 77 10.31 6.49 -24.75
C GLU A 77 9.58 5.26 -25.30
N TYR A 78 8.45 4.93 -24.70
CA TYR A 78 7.63 3.79 -25.07
C TYR A 78 6.15 4.14 -25.04
N GLN A 79 5.42 3.62 -26.01
CA GLN A 79 3.97 3.66 -26.09
C GLN A 79 3.46 2.25 -26.39
N PHE A 80 2.33 1.87 -25.78
CA PHE A 80 1.72 0.59 -26.12
C PHE A 80 1.20 0.60 -27.56
N GLN A 81 1.26 -0.55 -28.24
CA GLN A 81 0.73 -0.70 -29.61
C GLN A 81 -0.78 -0.42 -29.71
N LYS A 82 -1.51 -0.64 -28.61
CA LYS A 82 -2.94 -0.33 -28.50
C LYS A 82 -3.23 1.19 -28.36
N GLY A 83 -2.20 2.03 -28.40
CA GLY A 83 -2.29 3.47 -28.12
C GLY A 83 -2.13 3.79 -26.63
N GLY A 84 -2.51 5.01 -26.26
CA GLY A 84 -2.37 5.56 -24.91
C GLY A 84 -1.21 6.56 -24.80
N PRO A 85 -0.92 7.08 -23.60
CA PRO A 85 0.15 8.05 -23.42
C PRO A 85 1.52 7.39 -23.55
N SER A 86 2.49 8.15 -24.06
CA SER A 86 3.90 7.77 -24.04
C SER A 86 4.49 7.93 -22.64
N PHE A 87 5.45 7.08 -22.30
CA PHE A 87 6.18 7.13 -21.02
C PHE A 87 7.61 6.60 -21.19
N ASN A 88 8.47 6.90 -20.22
CA ASN A 88 9.85 6.45 -20.23
C ASN A 88 9.96 5.03 -19.66
N VAL A 89 10.62 4.15 -20.41
CA VAL A 89 11.12 2.88 -19.90
C VAL A 89 12.56 3.05 -19.48
N VAL A 90 12.82 2.80 -18.20
CA VAL A 90 14.14 2.88 -17.57
C VAL A 90 14.62 1.45 -17.38
N ALA A 91 15.65 1.07 -18.13
CA ALA A 91 16.23 -0.26 -18.11
C ALA A 91 17.60 -0.20 -17.45
N ILE A 92 17.69 -0.77 -16.25
CA ILE A 92 18.91 -0.74 -15.44
C ILE A 92 19.59 -2.09 -15.53
N TYR A 93 20.81 -2.12 -16.04
CA TYR A 93 21.54 -3.37 -16.15
C TYR A 93 22.02 -3.82 -14.75
N ASN A 94 21.76 -5.09 -14.41
CA ASN A 94 22.23 -5.66 -13.16
C ASN A 94 23.34 -6.67 -13.44
N ASP A 95 24.59 -6.29 -13.15
CA ASP A 95 25.77 -7.13 -13.38
C ASP A 95 25.70 -8.48 -12.66
N LYS A 96 25.20 -8.48 -11.43
CA LYS A 96 25.10 -9.70 -10.61
C LYS A 96 24.13 -10.72 -11.20
N LYS A 97 23.00 -10.24 -11.74
CA LYS A 97 21.94 -11.09 -12.32
C LYS A 97 22.06 -11.26 -13.83
N LYS A 98 22.99 -10.54 -14.47
CA LYS A 98 23.16 -10.44 -15.93
C LYS A 98 21.84 -10.16 -16.67
N LYS A 99 21.00 -9.30 -16.10
CA LYS A 99 19.63 -9.00 -16.58
C LYS A 99 19.25 -7.54 -16.32
N TYR A 100 18.40 -7.00 -17.18
CA TYR A 100 17.81 -5.68 -16.99
C TYR A 100 16.68 -5.70 -15.97
N LEU A 101 16.70 -4.74 -15.05
CA LEU A 101 15.56 -4.33 -14.25
C LEU A 101 14.81 -3.25 -15.02
N LEU A 102 13.52 -3.48 -15.26
CA LEU A 102 12.71 -2.61 -16.10
C LEU A 102 11.70 -1.83 -15.26
N PHE A 103 11.67 -0.53 -15.44
CA PHE A 103 10.71 0.37 -14.82
C PHE A 103 10.04 1.25 -15.87
N ALA A 104 8.79 1.61 -15.64
CA ALA A 104 8.03 2.55 -16.45
C ALA A 104 7.70 3.78 -15.61
N THR A 105 7.94 4.97 -16.15
CA THR A 105 7.71 6.24 -15.45
C THR A 105 7.37 7.37 -16.42
N ASN A 106 6.50 8.29 -15.99
CA ASN A 106 6.24 9.55 -16.68
C ASN A 106 7.07 10.72 -16.12
N LYS A 107 8.05 10.46 -15.24
CA LYS A 107 9.01 11.47 -14.81
C LYS A 107 9.85 11.91 -16.01
N LYS A 108 10.12 13.21 -16.11
CA LYS A 108 10.96 13.79 -17.17
C LYS A 108 12.33 13.13 -17.15
N ALA A 109 12.74 12.55 -18.28
CA ALA A 109 14.08 12.00 -18.43
C ALA A 109 15.11 13.12 -18.26
N GLU A 110 16.00 12.97 -17.29
CA GLU A 110 17.12 13.89 -17.08
C GLU A 110 18.41 13.24 -17.61
N SER A 111 19.18 12.57 -16.75
CA SER A 111 20.34 11.78 -17.12
C SER A 111 20.16 10.31 -16.74
N ILE A 112 20.80 9.42 -17.50
CA ILE A 112 20.81 7.97 -17.24
C ILE A 112 21.38 7.70 -15.85
N GLU A 113 22.49 8.35 -15.48
CA GLU A 113 23.14 8.19 -14.17
C GLU A 113 22.22 8.55 -12.99
N LYS A 114 21.43 9.62 -13.13
CA LYS A 114 20.48 10.04 -12.09
C LYS A 114 19.35 9.02 -11.96
N PHE A 115 18.78 8.60 -13.08
CA PHE A 115 17.66 7.67 -13.09
C PHE A 115 18.04 6.26 -12.65
N GLU A 116 19.24 5.81 -13.01
CA GLU A 116 19.81 4.53 -12.60
C GLU A 116 19.89 4.38 -11.07
N LYS A 117 20.19 5.48 -10.36
CA LYS A 117 20.18 5.50 -8.90
C LYS A 117 18.80 5.81 -8.34
N MET A 118 18.11 6.81 -8.87
CA MET A 118 16.87 7.33 -8.29
C MET A 118 15.69 6.37 -8.40
N ILE A 119 15.47 5.77 -9.58
CA ILE A 119 14.27 4.97 -9.84
C ILE A 119 14.21 3.71 -8.96
N PRO A 120 15.29 2.91 -8.81
CA PRO A 120 15.27 1.77 -7.90
C PRO A 120 15.06 2.16 -6.44
N GLU A 121 15.71 3.22 -5.96
CA GLU A 121 15.57 3.70 -4.58
C GLU A 121 14.14 4.16 -4.29
N GLU A 122 13.53 4.91 -5.21
CA GLU A 122 12.14 5.30 -5.07
C GLU A 122 11.18 4.12 -5.18
N TYR A 123 11.42 3.18 -6.11
CA TYR A 123 10.59 1.99 -6.25
C TYR A 123 10.61 1.11 -5.00
N ARG A 124 11.70 1.10 -4.21
CA ARG A 124 11.74 0.39 -2.92
C ARG A 124 10.67 0.88 -1.94
N LYS A 125 10.22 2.14 -2.03
CA LYS A 125 9.13 2.67 -1.19
C LYS A 125 7.81 1.92 -1.40
N ARG A 126 7.64 1.19 -2.52
CA ARG A 126 6.53 0.25 -2.72
C ARG A 126 6.40 -0.75 -1.57
N TRP A 127 7.53 -1.23 -1.03
CA TRP A 127 7.61 -2.19 0.07
C TRP A 127 6.96 -1.71 1.38
N ASN A 128 6.64 -0.42 1.48
CA ASN A 128 5.89 0.14 2.60
C ASN A 128 4.50 -0.50 2.74
N ILE A 129 3.88 -0.93 1.63
CA ILE A 129 2.59 -1.62 1.69
C ILE A 129 2.75 -2.99 2.35
N GLU A 130 3.71 -3.81 1.91
CA GLU A 130 3.99 -5.12 2.50
C GLU A 130 4.40 -5.02 3.97
N THR A 131 5.28 -4.05 4.28
CA THR A 131 5.68 -3.76 5.65
C THR A 131 4.47 -3.33 6.48
N GLY A 132 3.61 -2.46 5.95
CA GLY A 132 2.38 -2.02 6.59
C GLY A 132 1.43 -3.18 6.89
N TYR A 133 1.21 -4.09 5.93
CA TYR A 133 0.41 -5.30 6.15
C TYR A 133 1.00 -6.22 7.21
N ARG A 134 2.33 -6.39 7.23
CA ARG A 134 3.02 -7.17 8.27
C ARG A 134 2.78 -6.57 9.66
N VAL A 135 2.89 -5.26 9.82
CA VAL A 135 2.64 -4.60 11.12
C VAL A 135 1.15 -4.61 11.49
N LYS A 136 0.23 -4.41 10.53
CA LYS A 136 -1.22 -4.54 10.77
C LYS A 136 -1.57 -5.94 11.31
N ASN A 137 -0.90 -6.98 10.83
CA ASN A 137 -1.09 -8.35 11.32
C ASN A 137 -0.72 -8.52 12.80
N GLU A 138 0.13 -7.67 13.38
CA GLU A 138 0.39 -7.69 14.84
C GLU A 138 -0.87 -7.36 15.64
N PHE A 139 -1.73 -6.50 15.10
CA PHE A 139 -3.02 -6.13 15.67
C PHE A 139 -4.16 -7.07 15.26
N LYS A 140 -3.86 -8.18 14.59
CA LYS A 140 -4.88 -9.10 14.09
C LYS A 140 -5.70 -9.70 15.21
N ILE A 141 -6.99 -9.41 15.20
CA ILE A 141 -7.99 -10.05 16.06
C ILE A 141 -8.23 -11.46 15.50
N ARG A 142 -7.81 -12.48 16.26
CA ARG A 142 -8.03 -13.88 15.90
C ARG A 142 -9.43 -14.29 16.36
N SER A 143 -10.29 -14.68 15.41
CA SER A 143 -11.66 -15.11 15.68
C SER A 143 -12.05 -16.26 14.75
N CYS A 144 -12.88 -17.18 15.25
CA CYS A 144 -13.44 -18.28 14.47
C CYS A 144 -14.74 -17.89 13.73
N THR A 145 -15.11 -16.60 13.72
CA THR A 145 -16.34 -16.14 13.08
C THR A 145 -16.39 -16.45 11.58
N LYS A 146 -17.55 -16.95 11.13
CA LYS A 146 -17.86 -17.15 9.71
C LYS A 146 -18.48 -15.92 9.06
N SER A 147 -18.93 -14.93 9.85
CA SER A 147 -19.57 -13.72 9.35
C SER A 147 -18.58 -12.83 8.58
N PRO A 148 -18.82 -12.52 7.30
CA PRO A 148 -17.99 -11.59 6.54
C PRO A 148 -17.96 -10.19 7.16
N VAL A 149 -19.09 -9.72 7.70
CA VAL A 149 -19.23 -8.41 8.34
C VAL A 149 -18.27 -8.29 9.53
N ALA A 150 -18.25 -9.31 10.40
CA ALA A 150 -17.35 -9.34 11.54
C ALA A 150 -15.86 -9.36 11.12
N ARG A 151 -15.52 -10.11 10.05
CA ARG A 151 -14.15 -10.14 9.52
C ARG A 151 -13.70 -8.78 8.97
N VAL A 152 -14.59 -8.07 8.27
CA VAL A 152 -14.33 -6.71 7.77
C VAL A 152 -14.16 -5.74 8.93
N LEU A 153 -15.04 -5.79 9.95
CA LEU A 153 -14.92 -4.97 11.15
C LEU A 153 -13.55 -5.17 11.84
N PHE A 154 -13.13 -6.42 12.05
CA PHE A 154 -11.83 -6.70 12.65
C PHE A 154 -10.66 -6.21 11.80
N PHE A 155 -10.78 -6.22 10.48
CA PHE A 155 -9.78 -5.67 9.59
C PHE A 155 -9.73 -4.13 9.65
N ILE A 156 -10.87 -3.47 9.78
CA ILE A 156 -10.94 -2.01 9.97
C ILE A 156 -10.28 -1.63 11.28
N ILE A 157 -10.57 -2.34 12.38
CA ILE A 157 -9.93 -2.12 13.68
C ILE A 157 -8.41 -2.29 13.58
N GLN A 158 -7.92 -3.34 12.90
CA GLN A 158 -6.49 -3.52 12.62
C GLN A 158 -5.89 -2.32 11.89
N CYS A 159 -6.61 -1.75 10.92
CA CYS A 159 -6.15 -0.58 10.19
C CYS A 159 -6.08 0.66 11.07
N ILE A 160 -7.07 0.88 11.94
CA ILE A 160 -7.10 1.99 12.89
C ILE A 160 -5.93 1.88 13.86
N MET A 161 -5.72 0.71 14.48
CA MET A 161 -4.61 0.48 15.42
C MET A 161 -3.24 0.75 14.78
N TYR A 162 -3.06 0.32 13.53
CA TYR A 162 -1.85 0.62 12.78
C TYR A 162 -1.67 2.12 12.52
N ASN A 163 -2.74 2.84 12.19
CA ASN A 163 -2.67 4.29 12.00
C ASN A 163 -2.35 5.02 13.31
N VAL A 164 -2.94 4.59 14.44
CA VAL A 164 -2.61 5.10 15.78
C VAL A 164 -1.15 4.87 16.09
N LEU A 165 -0.62 3.66 15.86
CA LEU A 165 0.81 3.38 16.06
C LEU A 165 1.69 4.33 15.23
N ASN A 166 1.34 4.59 13.96
CA ASN A 166 2.12 5.49 13.12
C ASN A 166 2.07 6.95 13.62
N MET A 167 0.93 7.41 14.16
CA MET A 167 0.85 8.72 14.79
C MET A 167 1.70 8.78 16.06
N LEU A 168 1.64 7.76 16.91
CA LEU A 168 2.43 7.70 18.14
C LEU A 168 3.94 7.67 17.85
N LYS A 169 4.36 6.97 16.80
CA LYS A 169 5.76 6.95 16.35
C LYS A 169 6.33 8.30 15.94
N ALA A 170 5.48 9.30 15.67
CA ALA A 170 5.93 10.66 15.40
C ALA A 170 6.43 11.38 16.67
N VAL A 171 6.09 10.88 17.86
CA VAL A 171 6.37 11.52 19.15
C VAL A 171 7.10 10.57 20.11
N LEU A 172 6.88 9.26 19.98
CA LEU A 172 7.34 8.23 20.91
C LEU A 172 8.11 7.13 20.17
N GLU A 173 9.14 6.58 20.82
CA GLU A 173 9.78 5.35 20.37
C GLU A 173 8.96 4.15 20.86
N ILE A 174 7.96 3.74 20.07
CA ILE A 174 7.07 2.63 20.39
C ILE A 174 6.93 1.64 19.23
N ILE A 175 6.96 0.35 19.54
CA ILE A 175 6.70 -0.72 18.58
C ILE A 175 5.30 -1.31 18.73
N ALA A 176 4.84 -2.02 17.70
CA ALA A 176 3.48 -2.57 17.66
C ALA A 176 3.18 -3.52 18.83
N TYR A 177 4.18 -4.31 19.24
CA TYR A 177 4.07 -5.23 20.36
C TYR A 177 3.82 -4.51 21.70
N GLU A 178 4.57 -3.44 21.97
CA GLU A 178 4.43 -2.65 23.20
C GLU A 178 3.05 -2.00 23.28
N LEU A 179 2.62 -1.33 22.20
CA LEU A 179 1.29 -0.73 22.14
C LEU A 179 0.20 -1.79 22.39
N LYS A 180 0.31 -2.96 21.76
CA LYS A 180 -0.63 -4.05 21.94
C LYS A 180 -0.63 -4.57 23.38
N SER A 181 0.55 -4.69 24.01
CA SER A 181 0.69 -5.15 25.39
C SER A 181 0.03 -4.18 26.36
N LEU A 182 0.30 -2.87 26.22
CA LEU A 182 -0.32 -1.81 27.02
C LEU A 182 -1.84 -1.82 26.92
N ILE A 183 -2.38 -1.90 25.69
CA ILE A 183 -3.82 -1.97 25.47
C ILE A 183 -4.42 -3.22 26.13
N ASN A 184 -3.74 -4.36 26.02
CA ASN A 184 -4.21 -5.60 26.63
C ASN A 184 -4.18 -5.53 28.17
N GLU A 185 -3.16 -4.91 28.75
CA GLU A 185 -3.08 -4.69 30.20
C GLU A 185 -4.23 -3.80 30.69
N GLU A 186 -4.48 -2.68 30.01
CA GLU A 186 -5.57 -1.76 30.36
C GLU A 186 -6.95 -2.40 30.20
N ILE A 187 -7.18 -3.16 29.11
CA ILE A 187 -8.43 -3.93 28.94
C ILE A 187 -8.61 -4.90 30.11
N ASN A 188 -7.56 -5.64 30.49
CA ASN A 188 -7.64 -6.58 31.61
C ASN A 188 -7.93 -5.88 32.94
N LYS A 189 -7.35 -4.69 33.18
CA LYS A 189 -7.66 -3.87 34.36
C LYS A 189 -9.13 -3.44 34.37
N VAL A 190 -9.62 -2.90 33.26
CA VAL A 190 -11.03 -2.46 33.12
C VAL A 190 -11.99 -3.63 33.34
N VAL A 191 -11.73 -4.79 32.73
CA VAL A 191 -12.57 -5.99 32.90
C VAL A 191 -12.55 -6.46 34.36
N ARG A 192 -11.37 -6.55 35.00
CA ARG A 192 -11.28 -6.93 36.41
C ARG A 192 -11.98 -5.93 37.33
N TYR A 193 -11.84 -4.63 37.07
CA TYR A 193 -12.52 -3.59 37.82
C TYR A 193 -14.03 -3.69 37.64
N GLY A 194 -14.51 -3.81 36.40
CA GLY A 194 -15.94 -3.98 36.10
C GLY A 194 -16.53 -5.22 36.76
N ILE A 195 -15.84 -6.36 36.73
CA ILE A 195 -16.27 -7.59 37.45
C ILE A 195 -16.31 -7.36 38.95
N LYS A 196 -15.30 -6.70 39.54
CA LYS A 196 -15.34 -6.33 40.95
C LYS A 196 -16.55 -5.43 41.25
N SER A 197 -16.77 -4.40 40.45
CA SER A 197 -17.93 -3.50 40.59
C SER A 197 -19.25 -4.27 40.50
N LEU A 198 -19.39 -5.22 39.57
CA LEU A 198 -20.56 -6.09 39.47
C LEU A 198 -20.78 -6.96 40.71
N ASN A 199 -19.71 -7.49 41.31
CA ASN A 199 -19.80 -8.26 42.56
C ASN A 199 -20.25 -7.41 43.76
N PHE A 200 -20.07 -6.08 43.70
CA PHE A 200 -20.49 -5.15 44.75
C PHE A 200 -21.81 -4.41 44.41
N ILE A 201 -22.39 -4.64 43.23
CA ILE A 201 -23.67 -4.03 42.85
C ILE A 201 -24.79 -4.71 43.63
N PRO A 202 -25.64 -3.95 44.35
CA PRO A 202 -26.86 -4.49 44.93
C PRO A 202 -27.76 -5.09 43.83
N VAL A 203 -28.41 -6.23 44.13
CA VAL A 203 -29.26 -6.96 43.18
C VAL A 203 -30.34 -6.06 42.56
N SER A 204 -30.89 -5.11 43.33
CA SER A 204 -31.84 -4.11 42.83
C SER A 204 -31.29 -3.28 41.67
N VAL A 205 -30.08 -2.75 41.81
CA VAL A 205 -29.42 -1.94 40.78
C VAL A 205 -29.05 -2.78 39.56
N LEU A 206 -28.65 -4.04 39.75
CA LEU A 206 -28.40 -4.96 38.63
C LEU A 206 -29.69 -5.23 37.83
N LEU A 207 -30.81 -5.44 38.51
CA LEU A 207 -32.11 -5.69 37.89
C LEU A 207 -32.60 -4.46 37.10
N ASP A 208 -32.38 -3.25 37.61
CA ASP A 208 -32.72 -2.01 36.90
C ASP A 208 -31.86 -1.82 35.63
N CYS A 209 -30.57 -2.11 35.69
CA CYS A 209 -29.68 -2.10 34.53
C CYS A 209 -30.08 -3.13 33.46
N LEU A 210 -30.49 -4.33 33.88
CA LEU A 210 -30.94 -5.39 32.96
C LEU A 210 -32.29 -5.06 32.32
N ARG A 211 -33.20 -4.39 33.05
CA ARG A 211 -34.46 -3.88 32.47
C ARG A 211 -34.18 -2.81 31.42
N TRP A 212 -33.30 -1.86 31.72
CA TRP A 212 -32.89 -0.82 30.77
C TRP A 212 -32.27 -1.41 29.48
N ALA A 213 -31.42 -2.43 29.60
CA ALA A 213 -30.78 -3.08 28.45
C ALA A 213 -31.74 -3.91 27.58
N ASN A 214 -32.90 -4.34 28.11
CA ASN A 214 -33.93 -5.07 27.36
C ASN A 214 -34.99 -4.15 26.72
N GLU A 215 -35.00 -2.86 27.07
CA GLU A 215 -35.92 -1.86 26.52
C GLU A 215 -35.35 -1.11 25.30
N VAL A 216 -34.11 -1.42 24.89
CA VAL A 216 -33.43 -0.90 23.68
C VAL A 216 -33.29 -1.99 22.62
#